data_AF-A0A6G3SNK2-F1
#
_entry.id   AF-A0A6G3SNK2-F1
#
_cell.length_a   1.000
_cell.length_b   1.000
_cell.length_c   1.000
_cell.angle_alpha   90.00
_cell.angle_beta   90.00
_cell.angle_gamma   90.00
#
_symmetry.space_group_name_H-M   'P 1'
#
loop_
_entity.id
_entity.type
_entity.pdbx_description
1 polymer ?
#
loop_
_entity_poly.entity_id
_entity_poly.type
_entity_poly.pdbx_seq_one_letter_code
_entity_poly.pdbx_strand_id
1 'polypeptide(L)'
;YGGQAVAAGVAAAMVGSGLASVIAAALSVVPMDSWTARSLRRAVAAAQRPYPDRLTMERAVRSAVVIAGYPWTDLAPEAVGLAFGAFTAARGDFRTAVLTAVNMGRDADTTAAVAGALAGALNGESAIPPDWAGAIGPVRGSCLPSMRGYHVLDIAELLTPEDQDGTGPSKAPPERGGGREPSAVRGTASVAAPFEPVRDMASAASSFAPVREERR
;
A
#
# COMPACT_ATOMS: atom_id res chain seq x y z
N TYR A 1 -10.13 1.57 -3.71
CA TYR A 1 -9.92 0.11 -3.76
C TYR A 1 -8.54 -0.34 -3.28
N GLY A 2 -7.42 0.19 -3.80
CA GLY A 2 -6.08 -0.26 -3.38
C GLY A 2 -5.85 -0.25 -1.86
N GLY A 3 -6.06 0.89 -1.20
CA GLY A 3 -5.95 0.98 0.26
C GLY A 3 -6.92 0.08 1.02
N GLN A 4 -8.14 -0.15 0.51
CA GLN A 4 -9.11 -1.08 1.13
C GLN A 4 -8.59 -2.52 1.08
N ALA A 5 -8.01 -2.94 -0.04
CA ALA A 5 -7.42 -4.28 -0.19
C ALA A 5 -6.26 -4.50 0.78
N VAL A 6 -5.37 -3.51 0.91
CA VAL A 6 -4.26 -3.55 1.88
C VAL A 6 -4.80 -3.63 3.30
N ALA A 7 -5.73 -2.76 3.68
CA ALA A 7 -6.31 -2.73 5.02
C ALA A 7 -6.99 -4.06 5.38
N ALA A 8 -7.81 -4.63 4.48
CA ALA A 8 -8.46 -5.91 4.70
C ALA A 8 -7.45 -7.07 4.81
N GLY A 9 -6.39 -7.05 3.99
CA GLY A 9 -5.31 -8.03 4.07
C GLY A 9 -4.54 -7.96 5.39
N VAL A 10 -4.13 -6.75 5.81
CA VAL A 10 -3.42 -6.52 7.08
C VAL A 10 -4.29 -6.93 8.27
N ALA A 11 -5.58 -6.55 8.28
CA ALA A 11 -6.50 -6.94 9.35
C ALA A 11 -6.65 -8.47 9.44
N ALA A 12 -6.75 -9.17 8.31
CA ALA A 12 -6.79 -10.64 8.29
C ALA A 12 -5.48 -11.27 8.79
N ALA A 13 -4.33 -10.69 8.44
CA ALA A 13 -3.03 -11.15 8.89
C ALA A 13 -2.86 -11.01 10.41
N MET A 14 -3.30 -9.89 11.00
CA MET A 14 -3.20 -9.63 12.45
C MET A 14 -3.98 -10.64 13.31
N VAL A 15 -5.07 -11.21 12.80
CA VAL A 15 -5.85 -12.24 13.53
C VAL A 15 -5.34 -13.67 13.27
N GLY A 16 -4.11 -13.81 12.75
CA GLY A 16 -3.46 -15.10 12.53
C GLY A 16 -3.97 -15.87 11.31
N SER A 17 -4.59 -15.18 10.35
CA SER A 17 -5.08 -15.85 9.15
C SER A 17 -3.92 -16.20 8.22
N GLY A 18 -3.85 -17.45 7.75
CA GLY A 18 -2.82 -17.87 6.79
C GLY A 18 -2.87 -17.09 5.46
N LEU A 19 -1.81 -17.21 4.65
CA LEU A 19 -1.61 -16.48 3.38
C LEU A 19 -2.86 -16.39 2.49
N ALA A 20 -3.58 -17.50 2.31
CA ALA A 20 -4.76 -17.56 1.46
C ALA A 20 -5.90 -16.67 1.96
N SER A 21 -6.12 -16.62 3.28
CA SER A 21 -7.14 -15.80 3.91
C SER A 21 -6.84 -14.31 3.80
N VAL A 22 -5.57 -13.92 3.90
CA VAL A 22 -5.11 -12.54 3.67
C VAL A 22 -5.45 -12.08 2.25
N ILE A 23 -5.15 -12.92 1.25
CA ILE A 23 -5.44 -12.62 -0.16
C ILE A 23 -6.97 -12.59 -0.41
N ALA A 24 -7.72 -13.52 0.18
CA ALA A 24 -9.18 -13.57 0.06
C ALA A 24 -9.84 -12.33 0.68
N ALA A 25 -9.39 -11.88 1.85
CA ALA A 25 -9.88 -10.67 2.50
C ALA A 25 -9.60 -9.41 1.67
N ALA A 26 -8.40 -9.32 1.09
CA ALA A 26 -8.06 -8.22 0.19
C ALA A 26 -8.96 -8.17 -1.06
N LEU A 27 -9.28 -9.33 -1.63
CA LEU A 27 -10.15 -9.43 -2.81
C LEU A 27 -11.63 -9.21 -2.49
N SER A 28 -12.11 -9.54 -1.28
CA SER A 28 -13.53 -9.46 -0.93
C SER A 28 -14.05 -8.02 -0.84
N VAL A 29 -13.16 -7.06 -0.58
CA VAL A 29 -13.50 -5.63 -0.45
C VAL A 29 -13.29 -4.83 -1.74
N VAL A 30 -12.92 -5.50 -2.84
CA VAL A 30 -12.64 -4.86 -4.14
C VAL A 30 -13.65 -5.34 -5.19
N PRO A 31 -14.31 -4.43 -5.94
CA PRO A 31 -15.22 -4.83 -7.01
C PRO A 31 -14.53 -5.74 -8.04
N MET A 32 -15.17 -6.86 -8.38
CA MET A 32 -14.53 -7.94 -9.14
C MET A 32 -14.01 -7.52 -10.51
N ASP A 33 -14.71 -6.58 -11.17
CA ASP A 33 -14.38 -6.09 -12.52
C ASP A 33 -13.43 -4.88 -12.51
N SER A 34 -12.99 -4.45 -11.33
CA SER A 34 -12.03 -3.36 -11.19
C SER A 34 -10.63 -3.76 -11.68
N TRP A 35 -9.84 -2.76 -12.05
CA TRP A 35 -8.43 -2.97 -12.35
C TRP A 35 -7.67 -3.52 -11.14
N THR A 36 -7.92 -3.02 -9.92
CA THR A 36 -7.28 -3.52 -8.69
C THR A 36 -7.52 -5.02 -8.49
N ALA A 37 -8.75 -5.51 -8.64
CA ALA A 37 -9.06 -6.94 -8.51
C ALA A 37 -8.32 -7.78 -9.56
N ARG A 38 -8.27 -7.32 -10.82
CA ARG A 38 -7.54 -8.01 -11.90
C ARG A 38 -6.04 -8.04 -11.63
N SER A 39 -5.44 -6.92 -11.19
CA SER A 39 -4.01 -6.85 -10.88
C SER A 39 -3.63 -7.76 -9.71
N LEU A 40 -4.41 -7.75 -8.62
CA LEU A 40 -4.21 -8.65 -7.48
C LEU A 40 -4.22 -10.11 -7.91
N ARG A 41 -5.27 -10.55 -8.63
CA ARG A 41 -5.40 -11.93 -9.10
C ARG A 41 -4.24 -12.33 -10.03
N ARG A 42 -3.85 -11.45 -10.95
CA ARG A 42 -2.74 -11.70 -11.89
C ARG A 42 -1.39 -11.83 -11.17
N ALA A 43 -1.09 -10.94 -10.24
CA ALA A 43 0.16 -10.98 -9.48
C ALA A 43 0.25 -12.23 -8.58
N VAL A 44 -0.82 -12.54 -7.84
CA VAL A 44 -0.90 -13.74 -6.98
C VAL A 44 -0.75 -15.00 -7.83
N ALA A 45 -1.48 -15.11 -8.93
CA ALA A 45 -1.41 -16.27 -9.82
C ALA A 45 -0.02 -16.40 -10.47
N ALA A 46 0.63 -15.28 -10.83
CA ALA A 46 1.99 -15.30 -11.35
C ALA A 46 2.98 -15.77 -10.28
N ALA A 47 2.86 -15.29 -9.05
CA ALA A 47 3.75 -15.61 -7.93
C ALA A 47 3.68 -17.09 -7.49
N GLN A 48 2.54 -17.77 -7.71
CA GLN A 48 2.34 -19.16 -7.32
C GLN A 48 2.89 -20.19 -8.34
N ARG A 49 3.32 -19.74 -9.51
CA ARG A 49 3.89 -20.65 -10.53
C ARG A 49 5.29 -21.11 -10.13
N PRO A 50 5.71 -22.30 -10.57
CA PRO A 50 7.11 -22.72 -10.42
C PRO A 50 8.01 -21.92 -11.35
N TYR A 51 9.16 -21.47 -10.83
CA TYR A 51 10.20 -20.79 -11.60
C TYR A 51 11.57 -21.39 -11.28
N PRO A 52 12.52 -21.36 -12.23
CA PRO A 52 13.87 -21.88 -12.01
C PRO A 52 14.67 -21.03 -11.00
N ASP A 53 14.35 -19.75 -10.87
CA ASP A 53 15.05 -18.81 -10.00
C ASP A 53 14.15 -17.62 -9.62
N ARG A 54 14.61 -16.85 -8.63
CA ARG A 54 13.90 -15.69 -8.08
C ARG A 54 13.75 -14.54 -9.07
N LEU A 55 14.75 -14.27 -9.90
CA LEU A 55 14.72 -13.17 -10.87
C LEU A 55 13.67 -13.45 -11.96
N THR A 56 13.58 -14.70 -12.42
CA THR A 56 12.56 -15.12 -13.38
C THR A 56 11.14 -14.96 -12.79
N MET A 57 10.95 -15.32 -11.53
CA MET A 57 9.69 -15.11 -10.81
C MET A 57 9.35 -13.61 -10.67
N GLU A 58 10.30 -12.78 -10.21
CA GLU A 58 10.14 -11.33 -10.06
C GLU A 58 9.73 -10.67 -11.38
N ARG A 59 10.38 -11.05 -12.48
CA ARG A 59 10.02 -10.59 -13.83
C ARG A 59 8.61 -11.03 -14.23
N ALA A 60 8.22 -12.26 -13.93
CA ALA A 60 6.89 -12.76 -14.28
C ALA A 60 5.77 -12.03 -13.51
N VAL A 61 5.96 -11.80 -12.20
CA VAL A 61 5.02 -11.00 -11.39
C VAL A 61 4.95 -9.58 -11.93
N ARG A 62 6.10 -8.95 -12.18
CA ARG A 62 6.16 -7.60 -12.76
C ARG A 62 5.43 -7.50 -14.10
N SER A 63 5.71 -8.40 -15.03
CA SER A 63 5.06 -8.43 -16.35
C SER A 63 3.54 -8.68 -16.28
N ALA A 64 3.04 -9.28 -15.19
CA ALA A 64 1.61 -9.56 -15.03
C ALA A 64 0.78 -8.31 -14.70
N VAL A 65 1.40 -7.26 -14.14
CA VAL A 65 0.68 -6.07 -13.62
C VAL A 65 1.20 -4.73 -14.12
N VAL A 66 2.48 -4.62 -14.50
CA VAL A 66 3.08 -3.36 -14.94
C VAL A 66 2.67 -3.01 -16.37
N ILE A 67 2.20 -1.78 -16.57
CA ILE A 67 1.91 -1.24 -17.90
C ILE A 67 3.16 -0.56 -18.44
N ALA A 68 3.89 -1.26 -19.31
CA ALA A 68 5.19 -0.80 -19.83
C ALA A 68 5.15 0.56 -20.55
N GLY A 69 4.04 0.89 -21.20
CA GLY A 69 3.86 2.16 -21.91
C GLY A 69 3.47 3.35 -21.01
N TYR A 70 3.22 3.12 -19.72
CA TYR A 70 2.81 4.17 -18.79
C TYR A 70 4.01 4.68 -17.99
N PRO A 71 4.37 5.98 -18.09
CA PRO A 71 5.63 6.48 -17.55
C PRO A 71 5.65 6.55 -16.02
N TRP A 72 4.49 6.70 -15.36
CA TRP A 72 4.43 6.86 -13.91
C TRP A 72 4.35 5.51 -13.18
N THR A 73 4.98 5.44 -12.01
CA THR A 73 5.09 4.23 -11.19
C THR A 73 4.02 4.11 -10.12
N ASP A 74 3.28 5.18 -9.85
CA ASP A 74 2.34 5.40 -8.74
C ASP A 74 0.92 4.87 -8.99
N LEU A 75 0.77 3.92 -9.92
CA LEU A 75 -0.53 3.31 -10.20
C LEU A 75 -0.93 2.38 -9.05
N ALA A 76 -1.93 2.77 -8.25
CA ALA A 76 -2.39 1.97 -7.11
C ALA A 76 -2.71 0.49 -7.44
N PRO A 77 -3.38 0.12 -8.56
CA PRO A 77 -3.56 -1.28 -8.94
C PRO A 77 -2.26 -2.04 -9.21
N GLU A 78 -1.24 -1.36 -9.75
CA GLU A 78 0.08 -1.93 -10.03
C GLU A 78 0.84 -2.14 -8.72
N ALA A 79 0.96 -1.10 -7.89
CA ALA A 79 1.68 -1.15 -6.62
C ALA A 79 1.09 -2.22 -5.67
N VAL A 80 -0.24 -2.23 -5.52
CA VAL A 80 -0.91 -3.25 -4.70
C VAL A 80 -0.74 -4.65 -5.31
N GLY A 81 -0.80 -4.78 -6.64
CA GLY A 81 -0.52 -6.04 -7.32
C GLY A 81 0.89 -6.57 -7.03
N LEU A 82 1.91 -5.73 -7.23
CA LEU A 82 3.31 -6.07 -6.97
C LEU A 82 3.54 -6.46 -5.50
N ALA A 83 2.98 -5.71 -4.56
CA ALA A 83 3.12 -5.99 -3.14
C ALA A 83 2.51 -7.35 -2.73
N PHE A 84 1.28 -7.64 -3.19
CA PHE A 84 0.64 -8.94 -2.93
C PHE A 84 1.34 -10.09 -3.68
N GLY A 85 1.88 -9.84 -4.87
CA GLY A 85 2.73 -10.78 -5.60
C GLY A 85 4.00 -11.13 -4.83
N ALA A 86 4.70 -10.12 -4.30
CA ALA A 86 5.90 -10.31 -3.48
C ALA A 86 5.60 -11.09 -2.20
N PHE A 87 4.54 -10.70 -1.47
CA PHE A 87 4.07 -11.38 -0.27
C PHE A 87 3.71 -12.86 -0.55
N THR A 88 3.04 -13.13 -1.66
CA THR A 88 2.68 -14.49 -2.10
C THR A 88 3.92 -15.31 -2.45
N ALA A 89 4.84 -14.75 -3.24
CA ALA A 89 6.07 -15.43 -3.65
C ALA A 89 6.97 -15.79 -2.47
N ALA A 90 6.99 -14.92 -1.45
CA ALA A 90 7.71 -15.12 -0.20
C ALA A 90 7.00 -16.09 0.77
N ARG A 91 5.78 -16.54 0.44
CA ARG A 91 4.92 -17.32 1.36
C ARG A 91 4.74 -16.64 2.72
N GLY A 92 4.67 -15.32 2.71
CA GLY A 92 4.52 -14.51 3.92
C GLY A 92 5.80 -14.26 4.71
N ASP A 93 6.97 -14.78 4.31
CA ASP A 93 8.24 -14.46 4.99
C ASP A 93 8.58 -12.97 4.84
N PHE A 94 8.85 -12.28 5.97
CA PHE A 94 9.05 -10.83 6.00
C PHE A 94 10.24 -10.39 5.15
N ARG A 95 11.41 -10.95 5.41
CA ARG A 95 12.65 -10.54 4.73
C ARG A 95 12.56 -10.81 3.22
N THR A 96 12.05 -11.97 2.83
CA THR A 96 11.91 -12.35 1.44
C THR A 96 10.88 -11.47 0.73
N ALA A 97 9.72 -11.20 1.35
CA ALA A 97 8.67 -10.37 0.77
C ALA A 97 9.16 -8.94 0.49
N VAL A 98 9.80 -8.30 1.48
CA VAL A 98 10.33 -6.93 1.35
C VAL A 98 11.39 -6.88 0.24
N LEU A 99 12.36 -7.80 0.24
CA LEU A 99 13.39 -7.84 -0.80
C LEU A 99 12.81 -8.10 -2.20
N THR A 100 11.79 -8.95 -2.30
CA THR A 100 11.15 -9.25 -3.60
C THR A 100 10.44 -8.02 -4.13
N ALA A 101 9.72 -7.28 -3.27
CA ALA A 101 9.07 -6.04 -3.66
C ALA A 101 10.08 -4.99 -4.14
N VAL A 102 11.15 -4.76 -3.37
CA VAL A 102 12.22 -3.80 -3.74
C VAL A 102 12.86 -4.17 -5.09
N ASN A 103 13.21 -5.45 -5.29
CA ASN A 103 13.90 -5.91 -6.50
C ASN A 103 13.03 -5.86 -7.76
N MET A 104 11.70 -5.84 -7.65
CA MET A 104 10.82 -5.62 -8.80
C MET A 104 10.83 -4.18 -9.32
N GLY A 105 11.33 -3.22 -8.52
CA GLY A 105 11.44 -1.81 -8.86
C GLY A 105 10.09 -1.10 -8.94
N ARG A 106 10.00 -0.08 -9.82
CA ARG A 106 8.84 0.83 -9.94
C ARG A 106 8.69 1.67 -8.65
N ASP A 107 7.52 1.65 -8.03
CA ASP A 107 7.23 2.31 -6.75
C ASP A 107 7.73 1.42 -5.60
N ALA A 108 9.05 1.25 -5.54
CA ALA A 108 9.72 0.23 -4.75
C ALA A 108 9.52 0.42 -3.24
N ASP A 109 9.54 1.67 -2.77
CA ASP A 109 9.26 2.03 -1.39
C ASP A 109 7.81 1.71 -1.00
N THR A 110 6.83 2.10 -1.82
CA THR A 110 5.42 1.79 -1.56
C THR A 110 5.15 0.29 -1.58
N THR A 111 5.64 -0.43 -2.59
CA THR A 111 5.42 -1.87 -2.71
C THR A 111 6.09 -2.65 -1.57
N ALA A 112 7.30 -2.25 -1.16
CA ALA A 112 7.99 -2.84 -0.02
C ALA A 112 7.30 -2.52 1.31
N ALA A 113 6.81 -1.29 1.49
CA ALA A 113 6.06 -0.91 2.68
C ALA A 113 4.77 -1.74 2.82
N VAL A 114 4.02 -1.93 1.73
CA VAL A 114 2.80 -2.75 1.74
C VAL A 114 3.10 -4.23 1.94
N ALA A 115 4.09 -4.79 1.24
CA ALA A 115 4.49 -6.19 1.41
C ALA A 115 5.02 -6.46 2.84
N GLY A 116 5.79 -5.53 3.39
CA GLY A 116 6.29 -5.56 4.75
C GLY A 116 5.17 -5.44 5.79
N ALA A 117 4.16 -4.60 5.56
CA ALA A 117 3.00 -4.49 6.44
C ALA A 117 2.20 -5.81 6.49
N LEU A 118 1.97 -6.46 5.34
CA LEU A 118 1.29 -7.76 5.27
C LEU A 118 2.09 -8.86 5.97
N ALA A 119 3.39 -8.97 5.68
CA ALA A 119 4.25 -10.00 6.27
C ALA A 119 4.54 -9.74 7.75
N GLY A 120 4.70 -8.48 8.16
CA GLY A 120 4.90 -8.09 9.56
C GLY A 120 3.65 -8.35 10.39
N ALA A 121 2.47 -8.02 9.86
CA ALA A 121 1.20 -8.36 10.51
C ALA A 121 0.99 -9.87 10.66
N LEU A 122 1.47 -10.67 9.70
CA LEU A 122 1.32 -12.13 9.72
C LEU A 122 2.27 -12.82 10.71
N ASN A 123 3.49 -12.29 10.89
CA ASN A 123 4.55 -12.96 11.66
C ASN A 123 4.96 -12.22 12.95
N GLY A 124 4.41 -11.03 13.20
CA GLY A 124 4.78 -10.17 14.32
C GLY A 124 6.10 -9.42 14.14
N GLU A 125 6.38 -8.52 15.08
CA GLU A 125 7.59 -7.67 15.07
C GLU A 125 8.89 -8.49 15.07
N SER A 126 8.92 -9.63 15.75
CA SER A 126 10.10 -10.50 15.84
C SER A 126 10.57 -11.07 14.49
N ALA A 127 9.75 -10.99 13.44
CA ALA A 127 10.13 -11.40 12.10
C ALA A 127 11.00 -10.37 11.36
N ILE A 128 11.08 -9.13 11.88
CA ILE A 128 11.86 -8.05 11.29
C ILE A 128 13.35 -8.24 11.63
N PRO A 129 14.27 -8.25 10.65
CA PRO A 129 15.70 -8.30 10.94
C PRO A 129 16.15 -7.17 11.89
N PRO A 130 16.84 -7.47 13.01
CA PRO A 130 17.22 -6.46 14.00
C PRO A 130 18.09 -5.33 13.43
N ASP A 131 18.93 -5.64 12.45
CA ASP A 131 19.76 -4.68 11.74
C ASP A 131 18.93 -3.70 10.89
N TRP A 132 17.79 -4.15 10.36
CA TRP A 132 16.87 -3.28 9.62
C TRP A 132 16.06 -2.41 10.57
N ALA A 133 15.52 -3.00 11.63
CA ALA A 133 14.77 -2.26 12.65
C ALA A 133 15.64 -1.18 13.31
N GLY A 134 16.88 -1.52 13.69
CA GLY A 134 17.82 -0.59 14.32
C GLY A 134 18.33 0.53 13.40
N ALA A 135 18.17 0.40 12.08
CA ALA A 135 18.49 1.45 11.13
C ALA A 135 17.40 2.54 11.03
N ILE A 136 16.19 2.26 11.53
CA ILE A 136 15.08 3.22 11.54
C ILE A 136 15.25 4.17 12.72
N GLY A 137 15.22 5.47 12.44
CA GLY A 137 15.25 6.52 13.44
C GLY A 137 14.02 7.41 13.39
N PRO A 138 13.89 8.35 14.33
CA PRO A 138 12.79 9.31 14.34
C PRO A 138 12.69 10.10 13.03
N VAL A 139 11.47 10.34 12.56
CA VAL A 139 11.29 11.05 11.29
C VAL A 139 11.63 12.52 11.43
N ARG A 140 12.30 13.07 10.41
CA ARG A 140 12.72 14.49 10.39
C ARG A 140 11.55 15.46 10.26
N GLY A 141 10.37 15.01 9.81
CA GLY A 141 9.21 15.86 9.56
C GLY A 141 9.41 16.88 8.44
N SER A 142 10.18 16.54 7.39
CA SER A 142 10.41 17.41 6.24
C SER A 142 9.15 17.57 5.37
N CYS A 143 8.42 16.48 5.14
CA CYS A 143 7.18 16.47 4.36
C CYS A 143 5.94 16.72 5.24
N LEU A 144 5.98 16.24 6.49
CA LEU A 144 4.91 16.38 7.48
C LEU A 144 5.50 16.95 8.78
N PRO A 145 5.51 18.28 8.96
CA PRO A 145 6.10 18.90 10.15
C PRO A 145 5.53 18.40 11.47
N SER A 146 4.23 18.03 11.51
CA SER A 146 3.56 17.46 12.68
C SER A 146 4.11 16.10 13.13
N MET A 147 4.81 15.38 12.25
CA MET A 147 5.41 14.08 12.56
C MET A 147 6.85 14.19 13.07
N ARG A 148 7.44 15.39 13.07
CA ARG A 148 8.85 15.57 13.47
C ARG A 148 9.12 14.96 14.84
N GLY A 149 10.14 14.12 14.92
CA GLY A 149 10.60 13.51 16.17
C GLY A 149 9.86 12.23 16.58
N TYR A 150 8.77 11.86 15.90
CA TYR A 150 8.12 10.57 16.13
C TYR A 150 8.95 9.42 15.53
N HIS A 151 9.07 8.33 16.28
CA HIS A 151 9.49 7.03 15.81
C HIS A 151 8.26 6.21 15.37
N VAL A 152 8.45 5.25 14.46
CA VAL A 152 7.33 4.39 13.99
C VAL A 152 6.69 3.59 15.14
N LEU A 153 7.50 3.20 16.13
CA LEU A 153 7.02 2.51 17.33
C LEU A 153 6.13 3.39 18.21
N ASP A 154 6.38 4.70 18.28
CA ASP A 154 5.50 5.63 19.01
C ASP A 154 4.09 5.64 18.41
N ILE A 155 4.00 5.51 17.08
CA ILE A 155 2.72 5.43 16.38
C ILE A 155 2.08 4.05 16.54
N ALA A 156 2.87 2.98 16.56
CA ALA A 156 2.34 1.64 16.82
C ALA A 156 1.70 1.55 18.22
N GLU A 157 2.35 2.11 19.23
CA GLU A 157 1.85 2.15 20.62
C GLU A 157 0.51 2.91 20.73
N LEU A 158 0.34 4.01 19.99
CA LEU A 158 -0.94 4.74 19.96
C LEU A 158 -2.10 3.95 19.31
N LEU A 159 -1.78 2.92 18.52
CA LEU A 159 -2.76 2.10 17.81
C LEU A 159 -3.09 0.80 18.54
N THR A 160 -2.26 0.39 19.50
CA THR A 160 -2.58 -0.70 20.41
C THR A 160 -3.53 -0.20 21.50
N PRO A 161 -4.61 -0.94 21.81
CA PRO A 161 -5.42 -0.60 22.97
C PRO A 161 -4.53 -0.52 24.21
N GLU A 162 -4.72 0.50 25.04
CA GLU A 162 -4.17 0.43 26.40
C GLU A 162 -4.78 -0.81 27.05
N ASP A 163 -3.93 -1.73 27.53
CA ASP A 163 -4.38 -2.81 28.38
C ASP A 163 -5.22 -2.16 29.48
N GLN A 164 -6.50 -2.55 29.60
CA GLN A 164 -7.39 -2.07 30.66
C GLN A 164 -7.00 -2.62 32.04
N ASP A 165 -5.72 -2.92 32.26
CA ASP A 165 -5.12 -3.28 33.53
C ASP A 165 -4.27 -2.09 33.99
N GLY A 166 -4.95 -1.11 34.58
CA GLY A 166 -4.32 0.09 35.09
C GLY A 166 -3.28 -0.22 36.16
N THR A 167 -1.99 -0.14 35.83
CA THR A 167 -0.88 0.30 36.71
C THR A 167 0.43 0.40 35.93
N GLY A 168 0.59 1.47 35.14
CA GLY A 168 1.88 1.82 34.52
C GLY A 168 1.98 3.33 34.32
N PRO A 169 3.15 3.97 34.53
CA PRO A 169 3.26 5.41 34.37
C PRO A 169 3.06 5.77 32.89
N SER A 170 1.94 6.44 32.60
CA SER A 170 1.68 7.14 31.33
C SER A 170 2.91 7.95 30.95
N LYS A 171 3.67 7.52 29.94
CA LYS A 171 4.70 8.36 29.34
C LYS A 171 4.00 9.51 28.66
N ALA A 172 4.06 10.68 29.27
CA ALA A 172 3.59 11.91 28.66
C ALA A 172 4.21 12.03 27.26
N PRO A 173 3.42 12.43 26.23
CA PRO A 173 3.97 12.71 24.91
C PRO A 173 5.15 13.67 25.04
N PRO A 174 6.24 13.51 24.27
CA PRO A 174 7.40 14.37 24.36
C PRO A 174 6.97 15.84 24.23
N GLU A 175 7.47 16.69 25.13
CA GLU A 175 7.11 18.10 25.20
C GLU A 175 7.25 18.77 23.83
N ARG A 176 6.17 19.44 23.43
CA ARG A 176 6.07 20.17 22.16
C ARG A 176 7.12 21.28 22.14
N GLY A 177 8.18 21.09 21.35
CA GLY A 177 9.16 22.14 21.06
C GLY A 177 8.46 23.39 20.52
N GLY A 178 8.62 24.50 21.22
CA GLY A 178 7.92 25.76 21.02
C GLY A 178 7.93 26.26 19.57
N GLY A 179 6.73 26.54 19.06
CA GLY A 179 6.53 27.12 17.74
C GLY A 179 5.14 27.73 17.63
N ARG A 180 5.03 28.98 18.09
CA ARG A 180 3.98 30.00 17.86
C ARG A 180 2.51 29.58 18.07
N GLU A 181 1.86 30.24 19.04
CA GLU A 181 0.41 30.14 19.25
C GLU A 181 -0.38 30.33 17.95
N PRO A 182 -1.42 29.50 17.68
CA PRO A 182 -2.28 29.71 16.53
C PRO A 182 -3.16 30.96 16.76
N SER A 183 -2.93 31.96 15.90
CA SER A 183 -3.83 33.11 15.75
C SER A 183 -5.25 32.62 15.47
N ALA A 184 -6.21 33.20 16.21
CA ALA A 184 -7.62 32.90 16.14
C ALA A 184 -8.17 32.99 14.71
N VAL A 185 -8.52 31.85 14.11
CA VAL A 185 -9.39 31.82 12.93
C VAL A 185 -10.83 31.85 13.42
N ARG A 186 -11.48 33.00 13.18
CA ARG A 186 -12.91 33.20 13.38
C ARG A 186 -13.72 32.12 12.67
N GLY A 187 -14.74 31.62 13.36
CA GLY A 187 -15.64 30.60 12.86
C GLY A 187 -16.29 30.99 11.54
N THR A 188 -16.37 30.01 10.64
CA THR A 188 -17.43 29.92 9.66
C THR A 188 -17.99 28.51 9.71
N ALA A 189 -19.31 28.45 9.75
CA ALA A 189 -20.10 27.27 10.02
C ALA A 189 -20.03 26.24 8.88
N SER A 190 -20.24 24.99 9.29
CA SER A 190 -20.58 23.83 8.47
C SER A 190 -21.61 24.16 7.39
N VAL A 191 -21.27 23.84 6.13
CA VAL A 191 -22.24 23.40 5.13
C VAL A 191 -21.60 22.25 4.35
N ALA A 192 -22.01 21.02 4.66
CA ALA A 192 -21.72 19.86 3.84
C ALA A 192 -22.50 19.98 2.53
N ALA A 193 -21.82 20.09 1.39
CA ALA A 193 -22.43 19.92 0.08
C ALA A 193 -22.43 18.42 -0.29
N PRO A 194 -23.55 17.84 -0.73
CA PRO A 194 -23.59 16.45 -1.18
C PRO A 194 -22.86 16.27 -2.51
N PHE A 195 -22.20 15.13 -2.66
CA PHE A 195 -21.46 14.72 -3.86
C PHE A 195 -22.44 14.23 -4.94
N GLU A 196 -22.46 14.88 -6.10
CA GLU A 196 -23.20 14.39 -7.28
C GLU A 196 -22.31 13.51 -8.18
N PRO A 197 -22.79 12.35 -8.66
CA PRO A 197 -22.06 11.52 -9.59
C PRO A 197 -22.10 12.07 -11.03
N VAL A 198 -20.95 12.02 -11.71
CA VAL A 198 -20.80 12.40 -13.12
C VAL A 198 -21.62 11.47 -14.02
N ARG A 199 -22.49 12.04 -14.85
CA ARG A 199 -23.31 11.31 -15.84
C ARG A 199 -22.46 10.75 -17.00
N ASP A 200 -22.87 9.58 -17.47
CA ASP A 200 -22.31 8.82 -18.60
C ASP A 200 -22.00 9.66 -19.84
N MET A 201 -20.77 9.55 -20.35
CA MET A 201 -20.33 10.15 -21.60
C MET A 201 -20.46 9.15 -22.75
N ALA A 202 -21.70 8.76 -23.06
CA ALA A 202 -22.03 8.00 -24.26
C ALA A 202 -22.55 8.94 -25.35
N SER A 203 -21.65 9.68 -26.02
CA SER A 203 -21.86 10.24 -27.37
C SER A 203 -20.62 11.01 -27.85
N ALA A 204 -19.65 10.30 -28.42
CA ALA A 204 -18.66 10.89 -29.31
C ALA A 204 -18.12 9.81 -30.27
N ALA A 205 -19.02 9.22 -31.06
CA ALA A 205 -18.67 8.37 -32.19
C ALA A 205 -19.39 8.89 -33.43
N SER A 206 -18.86 9.96 -34.02
CA SER A 206 -19.12 10.37 -35.41
C SER A 206 -18.19 11.52 -35.79
N SER A 207 -17.00 11.19 -36.32
CA SER A 207 -16.43 11.86 -37.50
C SER A 207 -15.04 11.26 -37.77
N PHE A 208 -14.97 10.28 -38.68
CA PHE A 208 -13.73 9.92 -39.36
C PHE A 208 -14.02 10.00 -40.86
N ALA A 209 -13.50 11.02 -41.51
CA ALA A 209 -13.46 11.12 -42.98
C ALA A 209 -12.16 10.46 -43.49
N PRO A 210 -12.18 9.76 -44.64
CA PRO A 210 -11.00 9.05 -45.13
C PRO A 210 -10.00 10.01 -45.80
N VAL A 211 -8.72 9.71 -45.58
CA VAL A 211 -7.54 10.36 -46.18
C VAL A 211 -7.51 10.05 -47.69
N ARG A 212 -7.39 11.10 -48.52
CA ARG A 212 -7.16 10.98 -49.96
C ARG A 212 -5.71 10.62 -50.24
N GLU A 213 -5.52 9.57 -51.03
CA GLU A 213 -4.27 9.11 -51.62
C GLU A 213 -3.90 10.05 -52.78
N GLU A 214 -2.77 10.76 -52.68
CA GLU A 214 -2.28 11.61 -53.77
C GLU A 214 -1.03 10.95 -54.38
N ARG A 215 -1.22 10.36 -55.57
CA ARG A 215 -0.13 9.95 -56.45
C ARG A 215 0.47 11.18 -57.11
N ARG A 216 1.78 11.36 -56.99
CA ARG A 216 2.67 11.79 -58.07
C ARG A 216 4.11 11.47 -57.73
#